data_AF-A0A4T0BVS1-F1
#
_entry.id   AF-A0A4T0BVS1-F1
#
_cell.length_a   1.000
_cell.length_b   1.000
_cell.length_c   1.000
_cell.angle_alpha   90.00
_cell.angle_beta   90.00
_cell.angle_gamma   90.00
#
_symmetry.space_group_name_H-M   'P 1'
#
loop_
_entity.id
_entity.type
_entity.pdbx_description
1 polymer ?
#
loop_
_entity_poly.entity_id
_entity_poly.type
_entity_poly.pdbx_seq_one_letter_code
_entity_poly.pdbx_strand_id
1 'polypeptide(L)'
;MVQAQRIWVKGREFSVERLLGNAYPGDAKRYVGGAMGIFRLAPQDYHRFHIPVDGTMLEPKLIDGEYYTVNPMAIRSALDVYGENVRVVVPIDSPKHGRVMVICVGAMMVGSTVITRKTGEQVKRAEELGYFKFGGSTLLLLFEPGKMLFDDDLVDNSNGALETLVRVGMSIGHSPNEAPHMPDMRKENPSMAEKQDAKRRIEGSFAPSTRAMPSAANMQ
;
A
#
# COMPACT_ATOMS: atom_id res chain seq x y z
N MET A 1 5.26 -9.87 -15.20
CA MET A 1 5.76 -8.81 -16.11
C MET A 1 4.84 -8.55 -17.29
N VAL A 2 4.46 -9.55 -18.11
CA VAL A 2 3.55 -9.35 -19.27
C VAL A 2 2.15 -8.85 -18.89
N GLN A 3 1.64 -9.23 -17.71
CA GLN A 3 0.28 -8.86 -17.29
C GLN A 3 0.17 -7.39 -16.83
N ALA A 4 1.21 -6.83 -16.19
CA ALA A 4 1.24 -5.42 -15.79
C ALA A 4 1.13 -4.45 -16.98
N GLN A 5 1.84 -4.78 -18.08
CA GLN A 5 1.78 -4.05 -19.35
C GLN A 5 0.41 -4.19 -20.05
N ARG A 6 -0.31 -5.29 -19.80
CA ARG A 6 -1.65 -5.53 -20.37
C ARG A 6 -2.76 -4.81 -19.61
N ILE A 7 -2.67 -4.72 -18.29
CA ILE A 7 -3.80 -4.29 -17.45
C ILE A 7 -3.85 -2.76 -17.30
N TRP A 8 -2.74 -2.07 -17.01
CA TRP A 8 -2.77 -0.61 -16.76
C TRP A 8 -1.64 0.21 -17.36
N VAL A 9 -0.44 -0.36 -17.54
CA VAL A 9 0.73 0.37 -18.02
C VAL A 9 0.89 0.13 -19.51
N LYS A 10 0.20 0.93 -20.34
CA LYS A 10 0.32 0.85 -21.81
C LYS A 10 1.64 1.42 -22.36
N GLY A 11 2.52 1.91 -21.49
CA GLY A 11 3.89 2.28 -21.85
C GLY A 11 4.62 1.08 -22.44
N ARG A 12 5.15 1.23 -23.66
CA ARG A 12 5.76 0.12 -24.43
C ARG A 12 7.03 -0.46 -23.79
N GLU A 13 7.50 0.07 -22.66
CA GLU A 13 8.80 -0.25 -22.08
C GLU A 13 8.79 -0.48 -20.55
N PHE A 14 7.65 -0.49 -19.88
CA PHE A 14 7.62 -0.73 -18.42
C PHE A 14 8.20 -2.10 -18.08
N SER A 15 9.21 -2.12 -17.23
CA SER A 15 9.84 -3.34 -16.70
C SER A 15 10.28 -3.11 -15.26
N VAL A 16 10.38 -4.20 -14.49
CA VAL A 16 10.88 -4.11 -13.12
C VAL A 16 12.35 -3.67 -13.11
N GLU A 17 13.11 -4.07 -14.12
CA GLU A 17 14.48 -3.64 -14.35
C GLU A 17 14.59 -2.12 -14.46
N ARG A 18 13.76 -1.47 -15.30
CA ARG A 18 13.74 0.00 -15.39
C ARG A 18 13.22 0.63 -14.10
N LEU A 19 12.18 0.06 -13.50
CA LEU A 19 11.60 0.57 -12.26
C LEU A 19 12.61 0.56 -11.11
N LEU A 20 13.44 -0.46 -10.98
CA LEU A 20 14.49 -0.53 -9.95
C LEU A 20 15.79 0.16 -10.38
N GLY A 21 15.98 0.41 -11.68
CA GLY A 21 17.19 1.00 -12.23
C GLY A 21 18.46 0.31 -11.71
N ASN A 22 19.45 1.11 -11.31
CA ASN A 22 20.68 0.62 -10.70
C ASN A 22 20.65 0.61 -9.16
N ALA A 23 19.51 0.90 -8.54
CA ALA A 23 19.42 0.97 -7.08
C ALA A 23 19.67 -0.42 -6.46
N TYR A 24 19.11 -1.47 -7.04
CA TYR A 24 19.22 -2.84 -6.54
C TYR A 24 19.57 -3.83 -7.65
N PRO A 25 20.85 -3.84 -8.10
CA PRO A 25 21.26 -4.70 -9.20
C PRO A 25 21.00 -6.18 -8.88
N GLY A 26 20.27 -6.85 -9.76
CA GLY A 26 19.93 -8.27 -9.62
C GLY A 26 18.60 -8.57 -8.91
N ASP A 27 18.03 -7.63 -8.16
CA ASP A 27 16.75 -7.87 -7.47
C ASP A 27 15.57 -7.94 -8.45
N ALA A 28 15.64 -7.30 -9.62
CA ALA A 28 14.57 -7.35 -10.62
C ALA A 28 14.12 -8.78 -10.99
N LYS A 29 15.08 -9.72 -11.07
CA LYS A 29 14.81 -11.12 -11.41
C LYS A 29 13.98 -11.84 -10.35
N ARG A 30 14.01 -11.40 -9.10
CA ARG A 30 13.20 -11.98 -8.00
C ARG A 30 11.71 -11.80 -8.22
N TYR A 31 11.31 -10.78 -8.98
CA TYR A 31 9.92 -10.40 -9.20
C TYR A 31 9.33 -10.94 -10.51
N VAL A 32 10.10 -11.75 -11.26
CA VAL A 32 9.59 -12.43 -12.46
C VAL A 32 8.53 -13.45 -12.02
N GLY A 33 7.28 -13.23 -12.45
CA GLY A 33 6.13 -14.03 -12.01
C GLY A 33 5.60 -13.66 -10.62
N GLY A 34 6.12 -12.58 -10.03
CA GLY A 34 5.68 -12.02 -8.76
C GLY A 34 4.40 -11.20 -8.87
N ALA A 35 3.95 -10.70 -7.73
CA ALA A 35 2.78 -9.84 -7.61
C ALA A 35 3.19 -8.37 -7.54
N MET A 36 2.42 -7.49 -8.19
CA MET A 36 2.65 -6.05 -8.16
C MET A 36 1.35 -5.31 -7.86
N GLY A 37 1.40 -4.39 -6.90
CA GLY A 37 0.32 -3.45 -6.60
C GLY A 37 0.72 -2.04 -7.01
N ILE A 38 -0.22 -1.29 -7.58
CA ILE A 38 -0.04 0.13 -7.95
C ILE A 38 -1.13 0.95 -7.26
N PHE A 39 -0.72 1.91 -6.44
CA PHE A 39 -1.62 2.73 -5.63
C PHE A 39 -1.37 4.19 -5.98
N ARG A 40 -2.30 4.79 -6.73
CA ARG A 40 -2.24 6.20 -7.11
C ARG A 40 -2.87 7.05 -6.01
N LEU A 41 -2.18 8.13 -5.62
CA LEU A 41 -2.67 9.10 -4.65
C LEU A 41 -2.97 10.41 -5.38
N ALA A 42 -4.26 10.73 -5.50
CA ALA A 42 -4.72 12.02 -6.01
C ALA A 42 -4.39 13.15 -5.01
N PRO A 43 -4.36 14.43 -5.43
CA PRO A 43 -4.02 15.54 -4.54
C PRO A 43 -4.86 15.66 -3.25
N GLN A 44 -6.09 15.15 -3.27
CA GLN A 44 -7.01 15.16 -2.13
C GLN A 44 -6.88 13.94 -1.20
N ASP A 45 -6.11 12.94 -1.61
CA ASP A 45 -5.98 11.68 -0.86
C ASP A 45 -5.01 11.83 0.31
N TYR A 46 -4.94 10.79 1.14
CA TYR A 46 -3.98 10.73 2.25
C TYR A 46 -2.57 10.39 1.73
N HIS A 47 -1.64 11.34 1.84
CA HIS A 47 -0.28 11.24 1.26
C HIS A 47 0.79 10.68 2.19
N ARG A 48 0.41 10.08 3.32
CA ARG A 48 1.34 9.26 4.11
C ARG A 48 1.15 7.80 3.76
N PHE A 49 2.24 7.05 3.81
CA PHE A 49 2.26 5.65 3.46
C PHE A 49 2.94 4.82 4.53
N HIS A 50 2.52 3.57 4.60
CA HIS A 50 2.78 2.70 5.73
C HIS A 50 3.57 1.47 5.28
N ILE A 51 4.25 0.86 6.24
CA ILE A 51 4.98 -0.38 6.09
C ILE A 51 3.99 -1.50 5.70
N PRO A 52 4.16 -2.18 4.55
CA PRO A 52 3.22 -3.18 4.07
C PRO A 52 3.37 -4.54 4.77
N VAL A 53 4.56 -4.85 5.30
CA VAL A 53 4.91 -6.14 5.89
C VAL A 53 5.87 -5.97 7.07
N ASP A 54 5.79 -6.87 8.04
CA ASP A 54 6.80 -6.96 9.10
C ASP A 54 8.15 -7.37 8.49
N GLY A 55 9.24 -6.78 8.99
CA GLY A 55 10.59 -7.14 8.55
C GLY A 55 11.67 -6.14 8.95
N THR A 56 12.80 -6.24 8.27
CA THR A 56 13.93 -5.31 8.39
C THR A 56 13.95 -4.38 7.18
N MET A 57 13.86 -3.07 7.39
CA MET A 57 13.97 -2.10 6.31
C MET A 57 15.45 -1.94 5.91
N LEU A 58 15.78 -2.07 4.63
CA LEU A 58 17.13 -1.77 4.13
C LEU A 58 17.19 -0.35 3.54
N GLU A 59 18.34 0.01 2.98
CA GLU A 59 18.65 1.37 2.56
C GLU A 59 17.62 1.94 1.56
N PRO A 60 16.93 3.04 1.84
CA PRO A 60 16.17 3.74 0.82
C PRO A 60 17.11 4.30 -0.25
N LYS A 61 16.86 4.02 -1.53
CA LYS A 61 17.67 4.58 -2.63
C LYS A 61 16.83 5.48 -3.51
N LEU A 62 17.26 6.74 -3.63
CA LEU A 62 16.73 7.70 -4.59
C LEU A 62 17.22 7.33 -6.00
N ILE A 63 16.29 7.35 -6.95
CA ILE A 63 16.58 7.30 -8.38
C ILE A 63 16.08 8.62 -8.96
N ASP A 64 17.02 9.37 -9.55
CA ASP A 64 16.72 10.63 -10.24
C ASP A 64 15.89 10.38 -11.51
N GLY A 65 15.19 11.42 -11.95
CA GLY A 65 14.29 11.35 -13.08
C GLY A 65 13.48 12.62 -13.25
N GLU A 66 12.37 12.51 -13.96
CA GLU A 66 11.46 13.60 -14.26
C GLU A 66 10.27 13.65 -13.29
N TYR A 67 9.37 14.62 -13.48
CA TYR A 67 8.12 14.74 -12.72
C TYR A 67 6.90 14.71 -13.64
N TYR A 68 6.78 13.66 -14.45
CA TYR A 68 5.58 13.47 -15.28
C TYR A 68 4.35 13.25 -14.41
N THR A 69 3.18 13.62 -14.96
CA THR A 69 1.90 13.40 -14.27
C THR A 69 1.54 11.93 -14.24
N VAL A 70 1.03 11.48 -13.09
CA VAL A 70 0.46 10.14 -12.89
C VAL A 70 -1.05 10.13 -13.10
N ASN A 71 -1.60 11.12 -13.82
CA ASN A 71 -2.99 11.08 -14.24
C ASN A 71 -3.24 9.81 -15.09
N PRO A 72 -4.38 9.11 -14.92
CA PRO A 72 -4.71 7.91 -15.70
C PRO A 72 -4.52 8.04 -17.21
N MET A 73 -4.72 9.23 -17.80
CA MET A 73 -4.44 9.45 -19.22
C MET A 73 -2.95 9.32 -19.57
N ALA A 74 -2.06 9.81 -18.72
CA ALA A 74 -0.61 9.75 -18.92
C ALA A 74 -0.04 8.35 -18.64
N ILE A 75 -0.55 7.65 -17.62
CA ILE A 75 -0.17 6.25 -17.33
C ILE A 75 -0.51 5.33 -18.51
N ARG A 76 -1.60 5.62 -19.22
CA ARG A 76 -2.04 4.87 -20.41
C ARG A 76 -1.39 5.33 -21.72
N SER A 77 -0.45 6.26 -21.67
CA SER A 77 0.31 6.71 -22.83
C SER A 77 1.50 5.79 -23.13
N ALA A 78 2.29 6.11 -24.15
CA ALA A 78 3.50 5.36 -24.47
C ALA A 78 4.65 5.59 -23.46
N LEU A 79 4.53 6.59 -22.58
CA LEU A 79 5.55 6.99 -21.62
C LEU A 79 5.57 6.04 -20.41
N ASP A 80 6.77 5.60 -20.01
CA ASP A 80 6.98 4.87 -18.76
C ASP A 80 7.07 5.86 -17.58
N VAL A 81 5.93 6.41 -17.17
CA VAL A 81 5.86 7.40 -16.09
C VAL A 81 6.44 6.89 -14.76
N TYR A 82 6.47 5.57 -14.53
CA TYR A 82 7.00 4.99 -13.29
C TYR A 82 8.51 4.79 -13.33
N GLY A 83 9.06 4.42 -14.49
CA GLY A 83 10.50 4.25 -14.69
C GLY A 83 11.25 5.56 -14.93
N GLU A 84 10.59 6.57 -15.50
CA GLU A 84 11.20 7.87 -15.83
C GLU A 84 11.08 8.89 -14.70
N ASN A 85 10.09 8.76 -13.80
CA ASN A 85 9.95 9.72 -12.71
C ASN A 85 10.96 9.51 -11.57
N VAL A 86 11.24 10.60 -10.86
CA VAL A 86 11.94 10.57 -9.56
C VAL A 86 11.22 9.62 -8.62
N ARG A 87 11.97 8.72 -7.99
CA ARG A 87 11.39 7.73 -7.08
C ARG A 87 12.38 7.27 -6.02
N VAL A 88 11.84 6.84 -4.88
CA VAL A 88 12.63 6.23 -3.80
C VAL A 88 12.26 4.75 -3.71
N VAL A 89 13.25 3.88 -3.82
CA VAL A 89 13.10 2.42 -3.68
C VAL A 89 13.48 2.02 -2.26
N VAL A 90 12.53 1.45 -1.52
CA VAL A 90 12.69 1.01 -0.14
C VAL A 90 12.50 -0.51 -0.06
N PRO A 91 13.59 -1.29 0.00
CA PRO A 91 13.50 -2.73 0.24
C PRO A 91 13.17 -3.04 1.71
N ILE A 92 12.37 -4.08 1.91
CA ILE A 92 12.08 -4.66 3.23
C ILE A 92 12.30 -6.18 3.13
N ASP A 93 13.21 -6.69 3.96
CA ASP A 93 13.40 -8.13 4.12
C ASP A 93 12.38 -8.65 5.15
N SER A 94 11.34 -9.30 4.64
CA SER A 94 10.27 -9.85 5.45
C SER A 94 10.48 -11.35 5.69
N PRO A 95 10.44 -11.83 6.95
CA PRO A 95 10.49 -13.25 7.25
C PRO A 95 9.41 -14.07 6.55
N LYS A 96 8.25 -13.45 6.31
CA LYS A 96 7.06 -14.10 5.73
C LYS A 96 6.95 -13.88 4.22
N HIS A 97 7.27 -12.67 3.76
CA HIS A 97 7.04 -12.26 2.37
C HIS A 97 8.30 -12.20 1.49
N GLY A 98 9.48 -12.58 2.03
CA GLY A 98 10.75 -12.45 1.30
C GLY A 98 11.15 -10.99 1.11
N ARG A 99 11.85 -10.68 0.02
CA ARG A 99 12.26 -9.30 -0.31
C ARG A 99 11.09 -8.53 -0.93
N VAL A 100 10.48 -7.62 -0.18
CA VAL A 100 9.41 -6.72 -0.66
C VAL A 100 10.01 -5.37 -1.05
N MET A 101 9.66 -4.85 -2.23
CA MET A 101 10.02 -3.48 -2.61
C MET A 101 8.83 -2.55 -2.45
N VAL A 102 9.03 -1.45 -1.72
CA VAL A 102 8.13 -0.30 -1.71
C VAL A 102 8.76 0.80 -2.56
N ILE A 103 8.09 1.22 -3.62
CA ILE A 103 8.63 2.18 -4.57
C ILE A 103 7.74 3.42 -4.55
N CYS A 104 8.29 4.50 -4.04
CA CYS A 104 7.59 5.77 -3.84
C CYS A 104 7.89 6.69 -5.03
N VAL A 105 6.98 6.74 -6.01
CA VAL A 105 7.12 7.52 -7.23
C VAL A 105 6.52 8.91 -7.03
N GLY A 106 7.39 9.91 -7.14
CA GLY A 106 6.99 11.30 -7.19
C GLY A 106 6.39 11.65 -8.55
N ALA A 107 5.41 12.55 -8.59
CA ALA A 107 4.84 13.03 -9.85
C ALA A 107 4.80 14.56 -9.91
N MET A 108 4.17 15.09 -10.94
CA MET A 108 4.00 16.53 -11.14
C MET A 108 3.53 17.23 -9.85
N MET A 109 4.22 18.33 -9.51
CA MET A 109 4.02 19.14 -8.29
C MET A 109 4.37 18.46 -6.96
N VAL A 110 4.97 17.25 -6.96
CA VAL A 110 5.48 16.68 -5.71
C VAL A 110 6.73 17.45 -5.28
N GLY A 111 6.71 17.97 -4.06
CA GLY A 111 7.81 18.74 -3.50
C GLY A 111 8.94 17.87 -2.97
N SER A 112 8.63 16.70 -2.40
CA SER A 112 9.61 15.69 -1.99
C SER A 112 8.95 14.39 -1.54
N THR A 113 9.69 13.28 -1.60
CA THR A 113 9.37 12.01 -0.94
C THR A 113 10.21 11.90 0.32
N VAL A 114 9.57 11.77 1.49
CA VAL A 114 10.26 11.66 2.78
C VAL A 114 10.08 10.27 3.34
N ILE A 115 11.18 9.58 3.63
CA ILE A 115 11.20 8.33 4.39
C ILE A 115 11.52 8.66 5.84
N THR A 116 10.68 8.24 6.78
CA THR A 116 10.80 8.58 8.21
C THR A 116 11.51 7.50 9.03
N ARG A 117 11.77 6.34 8.41
CA ARG A 117 12.46 5.18 9.01
C ARG A 117 13.95 5.16 8.68
N LYS A 118 14.70 4.40 9.47
CA LYS A 118 16.16 4.25 9.30
C LYS A 118 16.52 2.87 8.76
N THR A 119 17.58 2.83 7.96
CA THR A 119 18.16 1.56 7.48
C THR A 119 18.54 0.64 8.64
N GLY A 120 18.18 -0.63 8.52
CA GLY A 120 18.39 -1.67 9.54
C GLY A 120 17.35 -1.68 10.65
N GLU A 121 16.36 -0.77 10.64
CA GLU A 121 15.28 -0.75 11.62
C GLU A 121 14.34 -1.95 11.44
N GLN A 122 13.92 -2.54 12.56
CA GLN A 122 12.83 -3.51 12.58
C GLN A 122 11.51 -2.77 12.50
N VAL A 123 10.75 -3.04 11.46
CA VAL A 123 9.49 -2.34 11.15
C VAL A 123 8.33 -3.32 11.21
N LYS A 124 7.17 -2.82 11.62
CA LYS A 124 5.92 -3.59 11.66
C LYS A 124 4.92 -3.06 10.65
N ARG A 125 4.11 -3.98 10.13
CA ARG A 125 2.99 -3.68 9.24
C ARG A 125 2.11 -2.60 9.85
N ALA A 126 1.69 -1.66 9.00
CA ALA A 126 0.87 -0.50 9.34
C ALA A 126 1.58 0.61 10.14
N GLU A 127 2.86 0.48 10.48
CA GLU A 127 3.65 1.63 10.96
C GLU A 127 3.89 2.61 9.81
N GLU A 128 4.07 3.90 10.11
CA GLU A 128 4.41 4.90 9.09
C GLU A 128 5.78 4.59 8.48
N LEU A 129 5.87 4.56 7.15
CA LEU A 129 7.13 4.49 6.41
C LEU A 129 7.60 5.87 5.95
N GLY A 130 6.66 6.72 5.53
CA GLY A 130 6.98 8.01 4.95
C GLY A 130 5.77 8.75 4.40
N TYR A 131 6.03 9.85 3.70
CA TYR A 131 5.00 10.68 3.09
C TYR A 131 5.51 11.47 1.87
N PHE A 132 4.58 11.87 1.01
CA PHE A 132 4.83 12.81 -0.08
C PHE A 132 4.47 14.23 0.36
N LYS A 133 5.29 15.23 0.02
CA LYS A 133 4.98 16.65 0.24
C LYS A 133 4.31 17.24 -1.00
N PHE A 134 3.00 17.46 -0.94
CA PHE A 134 2.18 18.11 -1.98
C PHE A 134 2.20 17.41 -3.35
N GLY A 135 1.25 17.66 -4.25
CA GLY A 135 1.27 17.11 -5.62
C GLY A 135 0.73 15.68 -5.79
N GLY A 136 0.89 15.15 -7.00
CA GLY A 136 0.52 13.78 -7.33
C GLY A 136 1.62 12.78 -6.94
N SER A 137 1.24 11.55 -6.62
CA SER A 137 2.20 10.50 -6.29
C SER A 137 1.62 9.11 -6.54
N THR A 138 2.50 8.11 -6.57
CA THR A 138 2.11 6.71 -6.72
C THR A 138 3.03 5.83 -5.89
N LEU A 139 2.47 4.81 -5.25
CA LEU A 139 3.21 3.74 -4.59
C LEU A 139 3.12 2.48 -5.43
N LEU A 140 4.25 1.81 -5.63
CA LEU A 140 4.28 0.47 -6.19
C LEU A 140 4.82 -0.49 -5.14
N LEU A 141 4.19 -1.66 -5.05
CA LEU A 141 4.64 -2.77 -4.22
C LEU A 141 5.06 -3.92 -5.14
N LEU A 142 6.22 -4.52 -4.87
CA LEU A 142 6.66 -5.75 -5.54
C LEU A 142 6.83 -6.87 -4.52
N PHE A 143 6.23 -8.02 -4.82
CA PHE A 143 6.36 -9.24 -4.06
C PHE A 143 6.92 -10.36 -4.94
N GLU A 144 7.76 -11.21 -4.35
CA GLU A 144 8.25 -12.42 -5.01
C GLU A 144 7.08 -13.38 -5.38
N PRO A 145 7.27 -14.28 -6.37
CA PRO A 145 6.27 -15.28 -6.74
C PRO A 145 5.74 -16.06 -5.53
N GLY A 146 4.41 -16.16 -5.42
CA GLY A 146 3.76 -16.92 -4.36
C GLY A 146 3.93 -16.33 -2.96
N LYS A 147 4.24 -15.04 -2.82
CA LYS A 147 4.29 -14.37 -1.51
C LYS A 147 3.06 -13.54 -1.18
N MET A 148 2.29 -13.13 -2.18
CA MET A 148 1.14 -12.25 -2.02
C MET A 148 0.02 -12.64 -3.00
N LEU A 149 -1.19 -12.74 -2.48
CA LEU A 149 -2.44 -12.81 -3.24
C LEU A 149 -3.20 -11.51 -2.97
N PHE A 150 -3.51 -10.74 -4.00
CA PHE A 150 -4.38 -9.57 -3.88
C PHE A 150 -5.83 -10.03 -3.73
N ASP A 151 -6.63 -9.26 -2.98
CA ASP A 151 -8.05 -9.57 -2.80
C ASP A 151 -8.79 -9.60 -4.16
N ASP A 152 -9.76 -10.50 -4.30
CA ASP A 152 -10.42 -10.79 -5.58
C ASP A 152 -11.08 -9.55 -6.20
N ASP A 153 -11.66 -8.67 -5.39
CA ASP A 153 -12.28 -7.43 -5.85
C ASP A 153 -11.25 -6.48 -6.51
N LEU A 154 -10.04 -6.40 -5.95
CA LEU A 154 -8.95 -5.62 -6.54
C LEU A 154 -8.47 -6.23 -7.86
N VAL A 155 -8.38 -7.57 -7.93
CA VAL A 155 -7.97 -8.28 -9.14
C VAL A 155 -9.01 -8.10 -10.25
N ASP A 156 -10.29 -8.28 -9.93
CA ASP A 156 -11.40 -8.17 -10.87
C ASP A 156 -11.55 -6.75 -11.42
N ASN A 157 -11.53 -5.74 -10.54
CA ASN A 157 -11.58 -4.34 -10.96
C ASN A 157 -10.36 -3.97 -11.82
N SER A 158 -9.19 -4.48 -11.46
CA SER A 158 -7.97 -4.26 -12.25
C SER A 158 -8.12 -4.83 -13.66
N ASN A 159 -8.62 -6.05 -13.81
CA ASN A 159 -8.87 -6.69 -15.11
C ASN A 159 -9.85 -5.89 -15.98
N GLY A 160 -10.79 -5.17 -15.36
CA GLY A 160 -11.73 -4.25 -16.03
C GLY A 160 -11.19 -2.84 -16.30
N ALA A 161 -9.92 -2.56 -15.96
CA ALA A 161 -9.34 -1.20 -15.97
C ALA A 161 -10.16 -0.18 -15.15
N LEU A 162 -10.74 -0.63 -14.02
CA LEU A 162 -11.43 0.20 -13.03
C LEU A 162 -10.54 0.45 -11.82
N GLU A 163 -10.35 1.71 -11.46
CA GLU A 163 -9.63 2.06 -10.24
C GLU A 163 -10.50 1.73 -9.02
N THR A 164 -9.92 1.05 -8.03
CA THR A 164 -10.61 0.77 -6.76
C THR A 164 -10.21 1.80 -5.71
N LEU A 165 -11.18 2.44 -5.07
CA LEU A 165 -10.92 3.31 -3.92
C LEU A 165 -10.58 2.46 -2.70
N VAL A 166 -9.32 2.53 -2.25
CA VAL A 166 -8.84 1.85 -1.04
C VAL A 166 -8.63 2.87 0.07
N ARG A 167 -9.04 2.53 1.30
CA ARG A 167 -8.85 3.33 2.51
C ARG A 167 -7.83 2.65 3.43
N VAL A 168 -7.15 3.44 4.25
CA VAL A 168 -6.28 2.92 5.30
C VAL A 168 -7.08 1.98 6.21
N GLY A 169 -6.55 0.77 6.42
CA GLY A 169 -7.18 -0.27 7.21
C GLY A 169 -8.03 -1.27 6.42
N MET A 170 -8.31 -1.01 5.14
CA MET A 170 -8.88 -2.02 4.25
C MET A 170 -7.85 -3.12 3.95
N SER A 171 -8.34 -4.34 3.78
CA SER A 171 -7.52 -5.41 3.20
C SER A 171 -7.19 -5.06 1.75
N ILE A 172 -5.99 -5.46 1.34
CA ILE A 172 -5.55 -5.42 -0.05
C ILE A 172 -5.09 -6.80 -0.52
N GLY A 173 -5.15 -7.80 0.34
CA GLY A 173 -4.64 -9.14 0.07
C GLY A 173 -3.97 -9.78 1.28
N HIS A 174 -3.46 -10.98 1.04
CA HIS A 174 -2.94 -11.87 2.07
C HIS A 174 -1.82 -12.77 1.54
N SER A 175 -1.10 -13.42 2.45
CA SER A 175 -0.17 -14.49 2.06
C SER A 175 -0.95 -15.73 1.59
N PRO A 176 -0.44 -16.53 0.63
CA PRO A 176 -1.17 -17.70 0.13
C PRO A 176 -1.55 -18.76 1.18
N ASN A 177 -0.82 -18.79 2.30
CA ASN A 177 -1.07 -19.74 3.39
C ASN A 177 -2.05 -19.21 4.45
N GLU A 178 -2.61 -18.02 4.25
CA GLU A 178 -3.59 -17.42 5.14
C GLU A 178 -4.93 -17.28 4.43
N ALA A 179 -6.01 -17.37 5.20
CA ALA A 179 -7.34 -17.12 4.67
C ALA A 179 -7.47 -15.64 4.26
N PRO A 180 -8.20 -15.33 3.17
CA PRO A 180 -8.48 -13.97 2.79
C PRO A 180 -9.20 -13.23 3.91
N HIS A 181 -8.94 -11.93 4.02
CA HIS A 181 -9.71 -11.09 4.92
C HIS A 181 -11.12 -10.94 4.34
N MET A 182 -12.09 -11.60 4.95
CA MET A 182 -13.49 -11.34 4.63
C MET A 182 -13.91 -10.05 5.32
N PRO A 183 -14.29 -8.98 4.59
CA PRO A 183 -14.88 -7.82 5.23
C PRO A 183 -16.12 -8.28 6.00
N ASP A 184 -16.34 -7.72 7.20
CA ASP A 184 -17.56 -7.92 7.97
C ASP A 184 -18.74 -7.41 7.12
N MET A 185 -19.34 -8.30 6.33
CA MET A 185 -20.62 -8.06 5.69
C MET A 185 -21.59 -7.68 6.81
N ARG A 186 -22.39 -6.62 6.61
CA ARG A 186 -23.50 -6.31 7.53
C ARG A 186 -24.35 -7.58 7.65
N LYS A 187 -24.22 -8.28 8.77
CA LYS A 187 -25.14 -9.37 9.11
C LYS A 187 -26.52 -8.75 9.20
N GLU A 188 -27.51 -9.33 8.52
CA GLU A 188 -28.89 -8.82 8.54
C GLU A 188 -29.44 -8.73 9.98
N ASN A 189 -28.97 -9.62 10.87
CA ASN A 189 -29.28 -9.62 12.30
C ASN A 189 -28.01 -9.83 13.15
N PRO A 190 -27.23 -8.78 13.43
CA PRO A 190 -26.05 -8.91 14.29
C PRO A 190 -26.46 -9.02 15.76
N SER A 191 -25.80 -9.89 16.50
CA SER A 191 -25.98 -10.04 17.95
C SER A 191 -25.54 -8.78 18.70
N MET A 192 -25.98 -8.63 19.96
CA MET A 192 -25.61 -7.48 20.79
C MET A 192 -24.09 -7.41 21.05
N ALA A 193 -23.43 -8.55 21.18
CA ALA A 193 -21.98 -8.63 21.32
C ALA A 193 -21.27 -8.11 20.06
N GLU A 194 -21.72 -8.52 18.87
CA GLU A 194 -21.15 -8.09 17.59
C GLU A 194 -21.40 -6.61 17.31
N LYS A 195 -22.58 -6.09 17.67
CA LYS A 195 -22.88 -4.64 17.61
C LYS A 195 -21.93 -3.84 18.51
N GLN A 196 -21.63 -4.36 19.70
CA GLN A 196 -20.74 -3.70 20.65
C GLN A 196 -19.27 -3.76 20.21
N ASP A 197 -18.86 -4.87 19.58
CA ASP A 197 -17.53 -5.03 19.01
C ASP A 197 -17.32 -4.13 17.78
N ALA A 198 -18.31 -4.06 16.88
CA ALA A 198 -18.30 -3.12 15.75
C ALA A 198 -18.24 -1.66 16.22
N LYS A 199 -18.99 -1.32 17.29
CA LYS A 199 -18.96 0.01 17.89
C LYS A 199 -17.58 0.35 18.48
N ARG A 200 -16.92 -0.59 19.16
CA ARG A 200 -15.54 -0.44 19.65
C ARG A 200 -14.52 -0.25 18.52
N ARG A 201 -14.68 -0.94 17.40
CA ARG A 201 -13.80 -0.79 16.22
C ARG A 201 -13.96 0.56 15.54
N ILE A 202 -15.18 1.11 15.51
CA ILE A 202 -15.47 2.44 14.95
C ILE A 202 -14.96 3.56 15.86
N GLU A 203 -15.13 3.42 17.18
CA GLU A 203 -14.77 4.47 18.15
C GLU A 203 -13.28 4.49 18.50
N GLY A 204 -12.53 3.43 18.20
CA GLY A 204 -11.09 3.32 18.48
C GLY A 204 -10.77 3.23 19.97
N SER A 205 -9.50 2.96 20.30
CA SER A 205 -9.02 2.66 21.67
C SER A 205 -8.93 3.89 22.61
N PHE A 206 -9.75 4.91 22.41
CA PHE A 206 -9.79 6.14 23.24
C PHE A 206 -11.19 6.48 23.79
N ALA A 207 -12.14 5.54 23.82
CA ALA A 207 -13.39 5.78 24.52
C ALA A 207 -13.15 5.83 26.05
N PRO A 208 -13.54 6.91 26.78
CA PRO A 208 -13.41 6.94 28.22
C PRO A 208 -14.29 5.87 28.83
N SER A 209 -13.75 5.09 29.78
CA SER A 209 -14.51 4.09 30.51
C SER A 209 -15.66 4.78 31.24
N THR A 210 -16.90 4.51 30.84
CA THR A 210 -18.10 4.90 31.57
C THR A 210 -18.09 4.21 32.93
N ARG A 211 -17.53 4.91 33.92
CA ARG A 211 -17.59 4.51 35.33
C ARG A 211 -19.06 4.54 35.75
N ALA A 212 -19.57 3.41 36.22
CA ALA A 212 -20.92 3.29 36.73
C ALA A 212 -21.16 4.35 37.83
N MET A 213 -22.21 5.15 37.66
CA MET A 213 -22.70 6.05 38.71
C MET A 213 -23.27 5.19 39.84
N PRO A 214 -22.89 5.39 41.12
CA PRO A 214 -23.49 4.64 42.21
C PRO A 214 -24.96 5.08 42.38
N SER A 215 -25.84 4.09 42.58
CA SER A 215 -27.27 4.30 42.80
C SER A 215 -27.51 5.13 44.06
N ALA A 216 -28.26 6.22 43.92
CA ALA A 216 -28.85 6.90 45.07
C ALA A 216 -29.93 6.00 45.70
N ALA A 217 -29.60 5.36 46.81
CA ALA A 217 -30.57 4.73 47.71
C ALA A 217 -30.03 4.83 49.14
N ASN A 218 -30.50 5.85 49.87
CA ASN A 218 -31.04 5.75 51.24
C ASN A 218 -31.16 7.15 51.85
N MET A 219 -32.37 7.71 51.77
CA MET A 219 -32.90 8.61 52.80
C MET A 219 -33.58 7.73 53.86
N GLN A 220 -33.05 7.78 55.07
CA GLN A 220 -33.83 7.79 56.32
C GLN A 220 -33.18 8.83 57.24
#